data_AF-A0A977PVD0-F1
#
_entry.id   AF-A0A977PVD0-F1
#
_cell.length_a   1.000
_cell.length_b   1.000
_cell.length_c   1.000
_cell.angle_alpha   90.00
_cell.angle_beta   90.00
_cell.angle_gamma   90.00
#
_symmetry.space_group_name_H-M   'P 1'
#
loop_
_entity.id
_entity.type
_entity.pdbx_description
1 polymer ?
#
loop_
_entity_poly.entity_id
_entity_poly.type
_entity_poly.pdbx_seq_one_letter_code
_entity_poly.pdbx_strand_id
1 'polypeptide(L)' 'MLKNDLNHPSLSFKKVGKFWSARVGINYRALAFKDGEDYIWVWIGSHEEYESLLK' A
#
# COMPACT_ATOMS: atom_id res chain seq x y z
N MET A 1 -2.55 -17.95 5.94
CA MET A 1 -1.16 -17.69 5.49
C MET A 1 -1.15 -16.37 4.76
N LEU A 2 -0.73 -15.29 5.44
CA LEU A 2 -0.54 -13.95 4.86
C LEU A 2 0.71 -13.26 5.47
N LYS A 3 1.41 -13.97 6.37
CA LYS A 3 2.42 -13.41 7.26
C LYS A 3 3.84 -13.40 6.67
N ASN A 4 4.11 -14.19 5.62
CA ASN A 4 5.49 -14.49 5.21
C ASN A 4 5.81 -14.16 3.74
N ASP A 5 4.87 -13.57 2.99
CA ASP A 5 5.13 -13.21 1.59
C ASP A 5 4.51 -11.85 1.25
N LEU A 6 5.38 -10.84 1.11
CA LEU A 6 5.01 -9.48 0.69
C LEU A 6 4.56 -9.42 -0.78
N ASN A 7 4.91 -10.42 -1.58
CA ASN A 7 4.52 -10.54 -2.99
C ASN A 7 3.26 -11.39 -3.19
N HIS A 8 2.60 -11.82 -2.10
CA HIS A 8 1.40 -12.61 -2.24
C HIS A 8 0.35 -11.82 -3.07
N PRO A 9 -0.23 -12.40 -4.13
CA PRO A 9 -1.10 -11.66 -5.06
C PRO A 9 -2.28 -10.95 -4.37
N SER A 10 -2.78 -11.52 -3.27
CA SER A 10 -3.87 -10.94 -2.49
C SER A 10 -3.50 -9.67 -1.71
N LEU A 11 -2.21 -9.46 -1.40
CA LEU A 11 -1.73 -8.27 -0.70
C LEU A 11 -1.82 -7.04 -1.60
N SER A 12 -1.80 -7.26 -2.94
CA SER A 12 -1.82 -6.21 -3.96
C SER A 12 -0.78 -5.11 -3.69
N PHE A 13 0.39 -5.51 -3.19
CA PHE A 13 1.48 -4.59 -2.87
C PHE A 13 2.18 -4.17 -4.16
N LYS A 14 2.12 -2.88 -4.50
CA LYS A 14 2.63 -2.36 -5.77
C LYS A 14 3.13 -0.94 -5.66
N LYS A 15 4.10 -0.57 -6.51
CA LYS A 15 4.56 0.81 -6.65
C LYS A 15 3.51 1.64 -7.39
N VAL A 16 3.19 2.82 -6.84
CA VAL A 16 2.25 3.80 -7.42
C VAL A 16 2.89 5.19 -7.34
N GLY A 17 3.39 5.68 -8.47
CA GLY A 17 4.20 6.89 -8.52
C GLY A 17 5.47 6.78 -7.65
N LYS A 18 5.65 7.72 -6.72
CA LYS A 18 6.74 7.73 -5.73
C LYS A 18 6.48 6.88 -4.49
N PHE A 19 5.26 6.36 -4.34
CA PHE A 19 4.84 5.58 -3.18
C PHE A 19 4.70 4.10 -3.52
N TRP A 20 4.49 3.30 -2.48
CA TRP A 20 4.05 1.93 -2.54
C TRP A 20 2.68 1.82 -1.87
N SER A 21 1.78 1.05 -2.47
CA SER A 21 0.40 0.88 -2.02
C SER A 21 0.15 -0.57 -1.64
N ALA A 22 -0.53 -0.80 -0.52
CA ALA A 22 -1.05 -2.11 -0.12
C ALA A 22 -2.57 -2.10 0.06
N ARG A 23 -3.19 -3.25 -0.21
CA ARG A 23 -4.59 -3.52 0.16
C ARG A 23 -4.64 -4.02 1.61
N VAL A 24 -5.23 -3.23 2.50
CA VAL A 24 -5.43 -3.64 3.91
C VAL A 24 -6.85 -4.20 4.15
N GLY A 25 -7.75 -4.02 3.18
CA GLY A 25 -9.08 -4.59 3.15
C GLY A 25 -9.77 -4.27 1.83
N ILE A 26 -11.06 -4.58 1.71
CA ILE A 26 -11.81 -4.28 0.47
C ILE A 26 -11.92 -2.77 0.21
N ASN A 27 -12.10 -1.98 1.28
CA ASN A 27 -12.37 -0.54 1.20
C ASN A 27 -11.19 0.34 1.69
N TYR A 28 -10.06 -0.26 2.08
CA TYR A 28 -8.95 0.48 2.69
C TYR A 28 -7.62 0.24 1.97
N ARG A 29 -6.82 1.30 1.91
CA ARG A 29 -5.46 1.30 1.36
C ARG A 29 -4.50 1.94 2.32
N ALA A 30 -3.24 1.52 2.20
CA ALA A 30 -2.13 2.15 2.90
C ALA A 30 -1.04 2.53 1.90
N LEU A 31 -0.35 3.63 2.17
CA LEU A 31 0.75 4.16 1.37
C LEU A 31 2.05 4.17 2.19
N ALA A 32 3.13 3.78 1.54
CA ALA A 32 4.48 3.80 2.09
C ALA A 32 5.47 4.45 1.12
N PHE A 33 6.55 5.01 1.66
CA PHE A 33 7.76 5.28 0.90
C PHE A 33 8.73 4.12 1.03
N LYS A 34 9.51 3.86 -0.03
CA LYS A 34 10.65 2.94 0.06
C LYS A 34 11.88 3.75 0.47
N ASP A 35 12.52 3.34 1.56
CA ASP A 35 13.77 3.91 2.06
C ASP A 35 14.80 2.78 2.22
N GLY A 36 15.78 2.74 1.33
CA GLY A 36 16.68 1.58 1.22
C GLY A 36 15.91 0.29 0.96
N GLU A 37 16.02 -0.67 1.87
CA GLU A 37 15.29 -1.95 1.84
C GLU A 37 13.97 -1.92 2.64
N ASP A 38 13.72 -0.83 3.36
CA ASP A 38 12.57 -0.69 4.26
C ASP A 38 11.40 0.08 3.61
N TYR A 39 10.23 -0.09 4.20
CA TYR A 39 9.00 0.61 3.82
C TYR A 39 8.43 1.39 5.00
N ILE A 40 8.40 2.72 4.86
CA ILE A 40 7.87 3.64 5.87
C ILE A 40 6.42 3.97 5.52
N TRP A 41 5.48 3.46 6.32
CA TRP A 41 4.05 3.73 6.16
C TRP A 41 3.71 5.14 6.63
N VAL A 42 3.11 5.93 5.75
CA VAL A 42 2.80 7.35 6.02
C VAL A 42 1.31 7.66 5.99
N TRP A 43 0.50 6.75 5.47
CA TRP A 43 -0.93 6.96 5.36
C TRP A 43 -1.70 5.64 5.29
N ILE A 44 -2.89 5.63 5.88
CA ILE A 44 -3.92 4.59 5.74
C ILE A 44 -5.30 5.27 5.71
N GLY A 45 -6.17 4.84 4.80
CA GLY A 45 -7.50 5.41 4.67
C GLY A 45 -8.35 4.70 3.62
N SER A 46 -9.50 5.30 3.31
CA SER A 46 -10.50 4.71 2.43
C SER A 46 -10.02 4.66 0.97
N HIS A 47 -10.67 3.85 0.15
CA HIS A 47 -10.41 3.84 -1.29
C HIS A 47 -10.65 5.21 -1.93
N GLU A 48 -11.65 5.97 -1.47
CA GLU A 48 -11.98 7.29 -2.03
C GLU A 48 -10.91 8.34 -1.70
N GLU A 49 -10.42 8.32 -0.45
CA GLU A 49 -9.31 9.18 -0.02
C GLU A 49 -8.02 8.80 -0.78
N TYR A 50 -7.78 7.50 -0.97
CA TYR A 50 -6.66 6.99 -1.76
C TYR A 50 -6.69 7.50 -3.20
N GLU A 51 -7.83 7.39 -3.89
CA GLU A 51 -7.97 7.90 -5.27
C GLU A 51 -7.76 9.42 -5.33
N SER A 52 -8.18 10.15 -4.30
CA SER A 52 -7.99 11.60 -4.21
C SER A 52 -6.53 11.99 -3.98
N LEU A 53 -5.75 11.20 -3.22
CA LEU A 53 -4.32 11.39 -2.99
C LEU A 53 -3.46 11.04 -4.23
N LEU A 54 -4.00 10.26 -5.16
CA LEU A 54 -3.30 9.82 -6.37
C LEU A 54 -3.66 10.61 -7.63
N LYS A 55 -4.68 11.46 -7.58
CA LYS A 55 -4.91 12.49 -8.60
C LYS A 55 -3.81 13.54 -8.58
#